data_AF-A0AAU4UQ46-F1
#
_entry.id   AF-A0AAU4UQ46-F1
#
_cell.length_a   1.000
_cell.length_b   1.000
_cell.length_c   1.000
_cell.angle_alpha   90.00
_cell.angle_beta   90.00
_cell.angle_gamma   90.00
#
_symmetry.space_group_name_H-M   'P 1'
#
loop_
_entity.id
_entity.type
_entity.pdbx_description
1 polymer ?
#
loop_
_entity_poly.entity_id
_entity_poly.type
_entity_poly.pdbx_seq_one_letter_code
_entity_poly.pdbx_strand_id
1 'polypeptide(L)'
;MSTALVLLIVGLTLFAAGSWVALNIRGAAASLERRAAANAELAMHARGDLGPPRRVASAGSYRLVGTLIALCGIVFTLGGLLESL
;
A
#
# COMPACT_ATOMS: atom_id res chain seq x y z
N MET A 1 -6.16 20.82 -18.29
CA MET A 1 -5.27 20.83 -17.11
C MET A 1 -3.85 20.60 -17.60
N SER A 2 -2.85 21.29 -17.05
CA SER A 2 -1.44 21.09 -17.43
C SER A 2 -0.96 19.70 -16.96
N THR A 3 -0.15 19.02 -17.78
CA THR A 3 0.47 17.73 -17.47
C THR A 3 1.32 17.79 -16.21
N ALA A 4 2.10 18.86 -16.05
CA ALA A 4 2.91 19.14 -14.86
C ALA A 4 2.07 19.10 -13.56
N LEU A 5 0.88 19.71 -13.61
CA LEU A 5 -0.02 19.80 -12.46
C LEU A 5 -0.63 18.44 -12.11
N VAL A 6 -0.95 17.63 -13.11
CA VAL A 6 -1.41 16.24 -12.92
C VAL A 6 -0.31 15.39 -12.29
N LEU A 7 0.92 15.46 -12.81
CA LEU A 7 2.07 14.72 -12.31
C LEU A 7 2.40 15.08 -10.85
N LEU A 8 2.31 16.36 -10.50
CA LEU A 8 2.53 16.83 -9.13
C LEU A 8 1.48 16.29 -8.15
N ILE A 9 0.19 16.40 -8.49
CA ILE A 9 -0.90 15.93 -7.61
C ILE A 9 -0.81 14.41 -7.43
N VAL A 10 -0.65 13.67 -8.53
CA VAL A 10 -0.54 12.21 -8.49
C VAL A 10 0.73 11.79 -7.73
N GLY A 11 1.85 12.45 -7.97
CA GLY A 11 3.11 12.16 -7.29
C GLY A 11 3.04 12.39 -5.78
N LEU A 12 2.52 13.54 -5.35
CA LEU A 12 2.36 13.88 -3.92
C LEU A 12 1.41 12.92 -3.21
N THR A 13 0.28 12.58 -3.84
CA THR A 13 -0.69 11.66 -3.25
C THR A 13 -0.13 10.24 -3.11
N LEU A 14 0.56 9.73 -4.13
CA LEU A 14 1.25 8.44 -4.08
C LEU A 14 2.38 8.43 -3.05
N PHE A 15 3.18 9.50 -2.98
CA PHE A 15 4.27 9.62 -2.01
C PHE A 15 3.74 9.61 -0.57
N ALA A 16 2.72 10.42 -0.28
CA ALA A 16 2.13 10.50 1.04
C ALA A 16 1.46 9.17 1.44
N ALA A 17 0.65 8.58 0.56
CA ALA A 17 -0.04 7.32 0.83
C ALA A 17 0.95 6.15 1.01
N GLY A 18 1.92 6.03 0.11
CA GLY A 18 2.95 5.00 0.18
C GLY A 18 3.83 5.11 1.44
N SER A 19 4.25 6.34 1.78
CA SER A 19 5.06 6.59 2.99
C SER A 19 4.26 6.32 4.26
N TRP A 20 2.97 6.66 4.28
CA TRP A 20 2.11 6.38 5.42
C TRP A 20 2.00 4.88 5.70
N VAL A 21 1.85 4.07 4.65
CA VAL A 21 1.81 2.60 4.76
C VAL A 21 3.19 2.03 5.13
N ALA A 22 4.27 2.54 4.52
CA ALA A 22 5.63 2.05 4.76
C ALA A 22 6.16 2.37 6.17
N LEU A 23 5.73 3.49 6.74
CA LEU A 23 6.19 3.98 8.05
C LEU A 23 5.25 3.60 9.20
N ASN A 24 3.95 3.38 8.95
CA ASN A 24 2.98 3.03 9.99
C ASN A 24 2.96 1.51 10.25
N ILE A 25 4.02 1.00 10.86
CA ILE A 25 4.18 -0.42 11.18
C ILE A 25 3.04 -0.93 12.11
N ARG A 26 2.55 -0.10 13.05
CA ARG A 26 1.51 -0.51 14.02
C ARG A 26 0.10 -0.49 13.43
N GLY A 27 -0.27 0.55 12.68
CA GLY A 27 -1.59 0.67 12.05
C GLY A 27 -1.76 -0.28 10.86
N ALA A 28 -0.70 -0.45 10.06
CA ALA A 28 -0.68 -1.45 9.01
C ALA A 28 -0.78 -2.86 9.59
N ALA A 29 0.02 -3.21 10.61
CA ALA A 29 -0.10 -4.52 11.26
C ALA A 29 -1.50 -4.79 11.83
N ALA A 30 -2.11 -3.82 12.53
CA ALA A 30 -3.45 -3.99 13.11
C ALA A 30 -4.58 -4.07 12.07
N SER A 31 -4.48 -3.34 10.95
CA SER A 31 -5.45 -3.45 9.85
C SER A 31 -5.29 -4.75 9.07
N LEU A 32 -4.05 -5.24 8.94
CA LEU A 32 -3.73 -6.50 8.29
C LEU A 32 -4.12 -7.71 9.13
N GLU A 33 -3.92 -7.68 10.45
CA GLU A 33 -4.44 -8.72 11.36
C GLU A 33 -5.96 -8.82 11.26
N ARG A 34 -6.66 -7.69 11.27
CA ARG A 34 -8.13 -7.67 11.11
C ARG A 34 -8.58 -8.26 9.78
N ARG A 35 -7.92 -7.91 8.67
CA ARG A 35 -8.22 -8.48 7.34
C ARG A 35 -7.82 -9.94 7.21
N ALA A 36 -6.70 -10.35 7.80
CA ALA A 36 -6.24 -11.73 7.79
C ALA A 36 -7.19 -12.63 8.58
N ALA A 37 -7.70 -12.18 9.73
CA ALA A 37 -8.71 -12.89 10.50
C ALA A 37 -10.01 -13.07 9.70
N ALA A 38 -10.54 -11.99 9.10
CA ALA A 38 -11.74 -12.05 8.29
C ALA A 38 -11.58 -12.96 7.05
N ASN A 39 -10.42 -12.90 6.37
CA ASN A 39 -10.15 -13.78 5.23
C ASN A 39 -9.94 -15.24 5.64
N ALA A 40 -9.35 -15.50 6.81
CA ALA A 40 -9.21 -16.86 7.32
C ALA A 40 -10.57 -17.48 7.62
N GLU A 41 -11.48 -16.73 8.23
CA GLU A 41 -12.86 -17.13 8.50
C GLU A 41 -13.63 -17.43 7.21
N LEU A 42 -13.56 -16.53 6.22
CA LEU A 42 -14.15 -16.74 4.89
C LEU A 42 -13.56 -17.97 4.17
N ALA A 43 -12.24 -18.19 4.26
CA ALA A 43 -11.58 -19.32 3.64
C ALA A 43 -11.93 -20.65 4.32
N MET A 44 -12.06 -20.68 5.64
CA MET A 44 -12.52 -21.84 6.41
C MET A 44 -13.96 -22.20 6.03
N HIS A 45 -14.87 -21.22 5.96
CA HIS A 45 -16.25 -21.44 5.52
C HIS A 45 -16.34 -21.91 4.06
N ALA A 46 -15.49 -21.40 3.17
CA ALA A 46 -15.50 -21.80 1.76
C ALA A 46 -14.89 -23.18 1.49
N ARG A 47 -13.98 -23.67 2.35
CA ARG A 47 -13.28 -24.97 2.15
C ARG A 47 -13.77 -26.10 3.05
N GLY A 48 -14.57 -25.81 4.08
CA GLY A 48 -14.99 -26.82 5.07
C GLY A 48 -13.82 -27.40 5.88
N ASP A 49 -12.70 -26.68 5.93
CA ASP A 49 -11.44 -27.16 6.51
C ASP A 49 -11.10 -26.33 7.76
N LEU A 50 -10.82 -27.02 8.87
CA LEU A 50 -10.45 -26.45 10.18
C LEU A 50 -8.93 -26.28 10.35
N GLY A 51 -8.15 -26.53 9.29
CA GLY A 51 -6.69 -26.42 9.29
C GLY A 51 -6.16 -25.00 9.59
N PRO A 52 -4.90 -24.89 10.05
CA PRO A 52 -4.33 -23.61 10.48
C PRO A 52 -4.32 -22.56 9.35
N PRO A 53 -4.61 -21.28 9.68
CA PRO A 53 -4.76 -20.23 8.69
C PRO A 53 -3.44 -19.98 7.93
N ARG A 54 -3.50 -20.14 6.60
CA ARG A 54 -2.37 -19.90 5.71
C ARG A 54 -2.12 -18.38 5.62
N ARG A 55 -1.00 -17.91 6.19
CA ARG A 55 -0.59 -16.50 6.11
C ARG A 55 -0.07 -16.19 4.70
N VAL A 56 -0.90 -15.55 3.86
CA VAL A 56 -0.55 -15.26 2.46
C VAL A 56 0.29 -13.97 2.32
N ALA A 57 0.18 -13.02 3.25
CA ALA A 57 0.93 -11.76 3.20
C ALA A 57 1.32 -11.29 4.60
N SER A 58 2.62 -11.01 4.80
CA SER A 58 3.18 -10.51 6.06
C SER A 58 3.16 -8.99 6.10
N ALA A 59 3.26 -8.37 7.29
CA ALA A 59 3.40 -6.92 7.39
C ALA A 59 4.58 -6.37 6.57
N GLY A 60 5.62 -7.20 6.36
CA GLY A 60 6.75 -6.86 5.51
C GLY A 60 6.40 -6.69 4.03
N SER A 61 5.50 -7.53 3.47
CA SER A 61 5.10 -7.40 2.05
C SER A 61 4.32 -6.12 1.81
N TYR A 62 3.45 -5.71 2.73
CA TYR A 62 2.72 -4.45 2.62
C TYR A 62 3.62 -3.23 2.79
N ARG A 63 4.62 -3.32 3.66
CA ARG A 63 5.65 -2.29 3.79
C ARG A 63 6.41 -2.13 2.47
N LEU A 64 6.81 -3.24 1.84
CA LEU A 64 7.50 -3.23 0.55
C LEU A 64 6.63 -2.60 -0.55
N VAL A 65 5.35 -2.96 -0.64
CA VAL A 65 4.42 -2.34 -1.60
C VAL A 65 4.25 -0.85 -1.31
N GLY A 66 4.09 -0.45 -0.04
CA GLY A 66 4.01 0.97 0.35
C GLY A 66 5.26 1.76 -0.04
N THR A 67 6.44 1.19 0.16
CA THR A 67 7.71 1.81 -0.25
C THR A 67 7.81 1.97 -1.78
N LEU A 68 7.39 0.96 -2.55
CA LEU A 68 7.36 1.06 -4.02
C LEU A 68 6.40 2.16 -4.49
N ILE A 69 5.21 2.25 -3.87
CA ILE A 69 4.24 3.31 -4.16
C ILE A 69 4.82 4.69 -3.83
N ALA A 70 5.53 4.82 -2.71
CA ALA A 70 6.17 6.07 -2.33
C ALA A 70 7.25 6.49 -3.35
N LEU A 71 8.10 5.55 -3.78
CA LEU A 71 9.12 5.78 -4.81
C LEU A 71 8.51 6.25 -6.13
N CYS A 72 7.43 5.60 -6.59
CA CYS A 72 6.70 6.06 -7.78
C CYS A 72 6.18 7.49 -7.62
N GLY A 73 5.67 7.82 -6.43
CA GLY A 73 5.25 9.19 -6.10
C GLY A 73 6.37 10.21 -6.28
N ILE A 74 7.57 9.91 -5.79
CA ILE A 74 8.76 10.78 -5.96
C ILE A 74 9.06 11.00 -7.44
N VAL A 75 9.06 9.94 -8.26
CA VAL A 75 9.35 10.03 -9.69
C VAL A 75 8.34 10.93 -10.40
N PHE A 76 7.05 10.79 -10.12
CA PHE A 76 6.02 11.63 -10.69
C PHE A 76 6.13 13.09 -10.24
N THR A 77 6.41 13.34 -8.95
CA THR A 77 6.62 14.71 -8.45
C THR A 77 7.83 15.37 -9.11
N LEU A 78 8.95 14.65 -9.26
CA LEU A 78 10.13 15.16 -9.96
C LEU A 78 9.83 15.45 -11.44
N GLY A 79 9.11 14.58 -12.14
CA GLY A 79 8.70 14.80 -13.53
C GLY A 79 7.81 16.04 -13.68
N GLY A 80 6.83 16.20 -12.77
CA GLY A 80 5.98 17.40 -12.76
C GLY A 80 6.74 18.68 -12.45
N LEU A 81 7.75 18.65 -11.57
CA LEU A 81 8.63 19.79 -11.30
C LEU A 81 9.49 20.14 -12.53
N LEU A 82 10.05 19.14 -13.20
CA LEU A 82 10.82 19.31 -14.44
C LEU A 82 10.01 19.93 -15.57
N GLU A 83 8.74 19.52 -15.74
CA GLU A 83 7.85 20.14 -16.73
C GLU A 83 7.41 21.56 -16.35
N SER A 84 7.56 21.96 -15.09
CA SER A 84 7.16 23.28 -14.59
C SER A 84 8.29 24.33 -14.60
N LEU A 85 9.51 23.90 -14.92
CA LEU A 85 10.71 24.73 -15.10
C LEU A 85 10.77 25.27 -16.54
#